data_AF-A0A0E3NJ69-F1
#
_entry.id   AF-A0A0E3NJ69-F1
#
_cell.length_a   1.000
_cell.length_b   1.000
_cell.length_c   1.000
_cell.angle_alpha   90.00
_cell.angle_beta   90.00
_cell.angle_gamma   90.00
#
_symmetry.space_group_name_H-M   'P 1'
#
loop_
_entity.id
_entity.type
_entity.pdbx_description
1 polymer ?
#
loop_
_entity_poly.entity_id
_entity_poly.type
_entity_poly.pdbx_seq_one_letter_code
_entity_poly.pdbx_strand_id
1 'polypeptide(L)'
;MTYPLLSPFVVLTLFVIFIGVWAIITGAVKLAWGLKGGGWGMGILGVLTIILGILLLTNSLAGALFLPWIFGFFLIVGGMGAVIGGLKMRT
;
A
#
# COMPACT_ATOMS: atom_id res chain seq x y z
N MET A 1 -29.66 17.66 19.54
CA MET A 1 -28.52 18.23 18.79
C MET A 1 -27.20 17.62 19.27
N THR A 2 -26.91 16.37 18.92
CA THR A 2 -25.61 15.73 19.27
C THR A 2 -25.17 14.80 18.14
N TYR A 3 -24.68 15.41 17.07
CA TYR A 3 -24.14 14.74 15.88
C TYR A 3 -22.71 15.18 15.49
N PRO A 4 -22.07 16.27 16.02
CA PRO A 4 -20.73 16.65 15.58
C PRO A 4 -19.59 15.78 16.09
N LEU A 5 -19.78 15.01 17.17
CA LEU A 5 -18.68 14.21 17.76
C LEU A 5 -18.55 12.82 17.14
N LEU A 6 -19.62 12.27 16.57
CA LEU A 6 -19.61 10.95 15.93
C LEU A 6 -19.38 11.03 14.42
N SER A 7 -19.69 12.17 13.78
CA SER A 7 -19.46 12.35 12.34
C SER A 7 -18.00 12.16 11.90
N PRO A 8 -16.96 12.57 12.67
CA PRO A 8 -15.58 12.37 12.24
C PRO A 8 -15.21 10.88 12.22
N PHE A 9 -15.69 10.10 13.18
CA PHE A 9 -15.42 8.66 13.25
C PHE A 9 -16.09 7.92 12.10
N VAL A 10 -17.35 8.24 11.78
CA VAL A 10 -18.06 7.63 10.65
C VAL A 10 -17.36 7.92 9.33
N VAL A 11 -16.93 9.18 9.11
CA VAL A 11 -16.19 9.55 7.90
C VAL A 11 -14.84 8.83 7.84
N LEU A 12 -14.11 8.75 8.95
CA LEU A 12 -12.83 8.03 9.01
C LEU A 12 -13.01 6.55 8.68
N THR A 13 -13.99 5.88 9.28
CA THR A 13 -14.25 4.46 9.04
C THR A 13 -14.62 4.19 7.59
N LEU A 14 -15.47 5.02 6.99
CA LEU A 14 -15.79 4.93 5.55
C LEU A 14 -14.54 5.10 4.70
N PHE A 15 -13.68 6.06 5.04
CA PHE A 15 -12.44 6.31 4.31
C PHE A 15 -11.48 5.13 4.37
N VAL A 16 -11.35 4.50 5.55
CA VAL A 16 -10.54 3.28 5.72
C VAL A 16 -11.07 2.14 4.87
N ILE A 17 -12.40 1.95 4.81
CA ILE A 17 -13.01 0.92 3.97
C ILE A 17 -12.70 1.19 2.49
N PHE A 18 -12.86 2.43 2.02
CA PHE A 18 -12.50 2.83 0.66
C PHE A 18 -11.04 2.52 0.33
N ILE A 19 -10.11 2.89 1.22
CA ILE A 19 -8.67 2.62 1.04
C ILE A 19 -8.40 1.11 1.02
N GLY A 20 -8.99 0.34 1.94
CA GLY A 20 -8.78 -1.11 2.03
C GLY A 20 -9.23 -1.83 0.77
N VAL A 21 -10.43 -1.52 0.26
CA VAL A 21 -10.95 -2.07 -0.99
C VAL A 21 -10.06 -1.66 -2.17
N TRP A 22 -9.68 -0.39 -2.25
CA TRP A 22 -8.80 0.11 -3.32
C TRP A 22 -7.42 -0.54 -3.30
N ALA A 23 -6.85 -0.79 -2.11
CA ALA A 23 -5.58 -1.49 -1.94
C ALA A 23 -5.67 -2.95 -2.45
N ILE A 24 -6.78 -3.65 -2.21
CA ILE A 24 -6.98 -5.01 -2.73
C ILE A 24 -7.05 -4.99 -4.26
N ILE A 25 -7.82 -4.08 -4.85
CA ILE A 25 -7.95 -3.97 -6.31
C ILE A 25 -6.59 -3.67 -6.95
N THR A 26 -5.89 -2.66 -6.46
CA THR A 26 -4.57 -2.28 -6.98
C THR A 26 -3.53 -3.37 -6.77
N GLY A 27 -3.57 -4.06 -5.65
CA GLY A 27 -2.72 -5.21 -5.37
C GLY A 27 -2.96 -6.36 -6.35
N ALA A 28 -4.22 -6.70 -6.64
CA ALA A 28 -4.57 -7.73 -7.62
C ALA A 28 -4.10 -7.36 -9.04
N VAL A 29 -4.25 -6.08 -9.42
CA VAL A 29 -3.72 -5.57 -10.70
C VAL A 29 -2.20 -5.75 -10.73
N LYS A 30 -1.47 -5.24 -9.73
CA LYS A 30 0.00 -5.38 -9.66
C LYS A 30 0.46 -6.84 -9.70
N LEU A 31 -0.27 -7.73 -9.03
CA LEU A 31 0.00 -9.16 -9.07
C LEU A 31 -0.11 -9.70 -10.50
N ALA A 32 -1.19 -9.35 -11.21
CA ALA A 32 -1.40 -9.75 -12.59
C ALA A 32 -0.30 -9.20 -13.53
N TRP A 33 0.16 -7.96 -13.32
CA TRP A 33 1.29 -7.38 -14.05
C TRP A 33 2.61 -8.08 -13.73
N GLY A 34 2.86 -8.44 -12.47
CA GLY A 34 4.02 -9.23 -12.06
C GLY A 34 4.08 -10.60 -12.75
N LEU A 35 2.94 -11.29 -12.85
CA LEU A 35 2.83 -12.57 -13.56
C LEU A 35 3.02 -12.44 -15.08
N LYS A 36 2.66 -11.29 -15.68
CA LYS A 36 2.80 -11.02 -17.11
C LYS A 36 4.20 -10.54 -17.53
N GLY A 37 5.19 -10.55 -16.64
CA GLY A 37 6.56 -10.18 -16.96
C GLY A 37 7.04 -8.84 -16.39
N GLY A 38 6.26 -8.20 -15.50
CA GLY A 38 6.68 -7.00 -14.76
C GLY A 38 7.81 -7.22 -13.74
N GLY A 39 8.33 -8.45 -13.64
CA GLY A 39 9.38 -8.85 -12.72
C GLY A 39 8.87 -9.26 -11.34
N TRP A 40 9.70 -10.02 -10.62
CA TRP A 40 9.38 -10.56 -9.28
C TRP A 40 9.00 -9.47 -8.28
N GLY A 41 9.62 -8.29 -8.37
CA GLY A 41 9.32 -7.15 -7.49
C GLY A 41 7.87 -6.69 -7.59
N MET A 42 7.28 -6.69 -8.78
CA MET A 42 5.90 -6.26 -8.99
C MET A 42 4.87 -7.27 -8.45
N GLY A 43 5.20 -8.57 -8.54
CA GLY A 43 4.42 -9.64 -7.92
C GLY A 43 4.43 -9.54 -6.39
N ILE A 44 5.61 -9.41 -5.78
CA ILE A 44 5.76 -9.26 -4.32
C ILE A 44 5.02 -8.02 -3.82
N LEU A 45 5.16 -6.90 -4.52
CA LEU A 45 4.42 -5.67 -4.24
C LEU A 45 2.91 -5.88 -4.30
N GLY A 46 2.42 -6.61 -5.31
CA GLY A 46 1.01 -6.96 -5.45
C GLY A 46 0.48 -7.74 -4.25
N VAL A 47 1.15 -8.84 -3.87
CA VAL A 47 0.79 -9.65 -2.69
C VAL A 47 0.75 -8.79 -1.43
N LEU A 48 1.79 -7.99 -1.20
CA LEU A 48 1.90 -7.17 0.00
C LEU A 48 0.81 -6.09 0.07
N THR A 49 0.46 -5.50 -1.07
CA THR A 49 -0.63 -4.51 -1.13
C THR A 49 -1.98 -5.15 -0.79
N ILE A 50 -2.24 -6.40 -1.23
CA ILE A 50 -3.46 -7.14 -0.90
C ILE A 50 -3.51 -7.44 0.60
N ILE A 51 -2.42 -7.95 1.17
CA ILE A 51 -2.33 -8.27 2.61
C ILE A 51 -2.61 -7.01 3.44
N LEU A 52 -2.01 -5.87 3.07
CA LEU A 52 -2.28 -4.61 3.71
C LEU A 52 -3.75 -4.18 3.60
N GLY A 53 -4.36 -4.31 2.42
CA GLY A 53 -5.78 -4.00 2.23
C GLY A 53 -6.69 -4.85 3.12
N ILE A 54 -6.44 -6.15 3.22
CA ILE A 54 -7.17 -7.05 4.12
C ILE A 54 -6.95 -6.67 5.59
N LEU A 55 -5.72 -6.32 5.96
CA LEU A 55 -5.38 -5.89 7.32
C LEU A 55 -6.12 -4.60 7.70
N LEU A 56 -6.20 -3.62 6.80
CA LEU A 56 -6.96 -2.38 7.01
C LEU A 56 -8.47 -2.64 7.25
N LEU A 57 -9.03 -3.61 6.55
CA LEU A 57 -10.45 -3.97 6.66
C LEU A 57 -10.77 -4.81 7.91
N THR A 58 -9.83 -5.63 8.38
CA THR A 58 -10.01 -6.49 9.56
C THR A 58 -9.63 -5.77 10.86
N ASN A 59 -8.54 -5.00 10.85
CA ASN A 59 -8.07 -4.22 11.98
C ASN A 59 -7.41 -2.93 11.48
N SER A 60 -8.20 -1.88 11.37
CA SER A 60 -7.77 -0.58 10.85
C SER A 60 -6.61 0.05 11.64
N LEU A 61 -6.53 -0.18 12.95
CA LEU A 61 -5.43 0.30 13.80
C LEU A 61 -4.12 -0.42 13.47
N ALA A 62 -4.17 -1.75 13.33
CA ALA A 62 -3.01 -2.53 12.93
C ALA A 62 -2.56 -2.12 11.51
N GLY A 63 -3.49 -2.03 10.56
CA GLY A 63 -3.19 -1.57 9.20
C GLY A 63 -2.52 -0.20 9.16
N ALA A 64 -3.03 0.78 9.93
CA ALA A 64 -2.45 2.11 10.05
C ALA A 64 -1.02 2.11 10.62
N LEU A 65 -0.73 1.22 11.57
CA LEU A 65 0.62 1.10 12.15
C LEU A 65 1.61 0.40 11.21
N PHE A 66 1.18 -0.61 10.44
CA PHE A 66 2.05 -1.35 9.53
C PHE A 66 2.33 -0.61 8.21
N LEU A 67 1.42 0.27 7.78
CA LEU A 67 1.56 1.06 6.55
C LEU A 67 2.90 1.84 6.49
N PRO A 68 3.28 2.66 7.50
CA PRO A 68 4.55 3.39 7.50
C PRO A 68 5.79 2.50 7.36
N TRP A 69 5.81 1.35 8.03
CA TRP A 69 6.95 0.43 7.98
C TRP A 69 7.15 -0.16 6.58
N ILE A 70 6.05 -0.59 5.96
CA ILE A 70 6.10 -1.18 4.62
C ILE A 70 6.46 -0.11 3.58
N PHE A 71 5.77 1.03 3.60
CA PHE A 71 6.09 2.13 2.68
C PHE A 71 7.52 2.64 2.89
N GLY A 72 7.97 2.78 4.14
CA GLY A 72 9.33 3.18 4.47
C GLY A 72 10.38 2.22 3.91
N PHE A 73 10.19 0.91 4.08
CA PHE A 73 11.08 -0.10 3.50
C PHE A 73 11.17 0.02 1.96
N PHE A 74 10.03 0.13 1.28
CA PHE A 74 10.01 0.25 -0.19
C PHE A 74 10.60 1.57 -0.68
N LEU A 75 10.38 2.68 0.03
CA LEU A 75 11.00 3.97 -0.28
C LEU A 75 12.51 3.92 -0.14
N ILE A 76 13.03 3.26 0.90
CA ILE A 76 14.47 3.08 1.10
C ILE A 76 15.06 2.22 -0.03
N VAL A 77 14.51 1.03 -0.26
CA VAL A 77 15.01 0.12 -1.29
C VAL A 77 14.89 0.72 -2.70
N GLY A 78 13.74 1.31 -3.01
CA GLY A 78 13.49 1.98 -4.29
C GLY A 78 14.41 3.20 -4.48
N GLY A 79 14.62 3.99 -3.44
CA GLY A 79 15.53 5.12 -3.44
C GLY A 79 16.98 4.71 -3.70
N MET A 80 17.46 3.64 -3.03
CA MET A 80 18.78 3.07 -3.30
C MET A 80 18.93 2.61 -4.75
N GLY A 81 17.91 1.91 -5.27
CA GLY A 81 17.89 1.48 -6.68
C GLY A 81 17.93 2.65 -7.66
N ALA A 82 17.20 3.73 -7.38
CA ALA A 82 17.19 4.93 -8.21
C ALA A 82 18.56 5.63 -8.23
N VAL A 83 19.23 5.73 -7.08
CA VAL A 83 20.59 6.28 -7.00
C VAL A 83 21.53 5.44 -7.85
N ILE A 84 21.59 4.12 -7.63
CA ILE A 84 22.48 3.23 -8.39
C ILE A 84 22.20 3.31 -9.90
N GLY A 85 20.92 3.31 -10.29
CA GLY A 85 20.51 3.43 -11.68
C GLY A 85 20.99 4.75 -12.32
N GLY A 86 20.85 5.87 -11.63
CA GLY A 86 21.35 7.16 -12.08
C GLY A 86 22.89 7.19 -12.21
N LEU A 87 23.61 6.56 -11.28
CA LEU A 87 25.08 6.47 -11.35
C LEU A 87 25.56 5.55 -12.49
N LYS A 88 24.76 4.58 -12.91
CA LYS A 88 25.06 3.72 -14.06
C LYS A 88 24.82 4.43 -15.39
N MET A 89 23.82 5.31 -15.48
CA MET A 89 23.52 6.06 -16.72
C MET A 89 24.58 7.12 -17.08
N ARG A 90 25.38 7.56 -16.10
CA ARG A 90 26.46 8.55 -16.29
C ARG A 90 27.82 7.96 -16.67
N THR A 91 28.00 6.63 -16.57
CA THR A 91 29.25 5.93 -16.90
C THR A 91 29.08 5.19 -18.21
#